data_AF-W1U174-F1
#
_entry.id   AF-W1U174-F1
#
_cell.length_a   1.000
_cell.length_b   1.000
_cell.length_c   1.000
_cell.angle_alpha   90.00
_cell.angle_beta   90.00
_cell.angle_gamma   90.00
#
_symmetry.space_group_name_H-M   'P 1'
#
loop_
_entity.id
_entity.type
_entity.pdbx_description
1 polymer ?
#
loop_
_entity_poly.entity_id
_entity_poly.type
_entity_poly.pdbx_seq_one_letter_code
_entity_poly.pdbx_strand_id
1 'polypeptide(L)'
;MKKYSLQKFLIAACAISLPCFAAAQADMTTKPVTPPGVNLAAGAARQETSPDGNQKMLVWSVAKIQNESLTAQDFSIGDLRLGDDPERLTEVLGAPLTIMRGNRIDRYHFKEAEATVQQSLPYGQKTAATIGVEPIRTLTGLSAFTVTKTKLMTPRGIGIGNSRENVIRVYGTPSRVEYEPSTKTSYYRYRLYENEINYELTFAIHELQVKSMQLAYVAVPKEKHDLSFIVNTPASLLGFVPGTMYQEPSWSEWETHLTQGETEIWMHGDFGVTVESKTQKIKRVFLRNTNVATDKGIAIGDSLSTVIHIYGEPNAIVYAGDQQQTALLYYPQNLAKRIYLVFVLDTQKDQLTDIILTQGRISEAATPEERYGFTRTSQDKSDAQV
;
A
#
# COMPACT_ATOMS: atom_id res chain seq x y z
N MET A 1 17.97 -9.58 -36.47
CA MET A 1 18.36 -10.98 -36.15
C MET A 1 19.45 -10.99 -35.07
N LYS A 2 19.07 -11.25 -33.83
CA LYS A 2 19.93 -11.88 -32.82
C LYS A 2 19.01 -12.78 -31.99
N LYS A 3 19.16 -14.10 -32.14
CA LYS A 3 18.46 -15.09 -31.32
C LYS A 3 19.18 -15.15 -29.98
N TYR A 4 18.50 -14.82 -28.89
CA TYR A 4 18.99 -15.12 -27.55
C TYR A 4 18.23 -16.33 -27.01
N SER A 5 19.00 -17.38 -26.69
CA SER A 5 18.55 -18.67 -26.17
C SER A 5 18.12 -18.54 -24.70
N LEU A 6 17.04 -19.23 -24.35
CA LEU A 6 16.27 -19.19 -23.10
C LEU A 6 16.97 -19.83 -21.88
N GLN A 7 18.29 -20.03 -21.91
CA GLN A 7 18.99 -20.88 -20.93
C GLN A 7 19.96 -20.16 -19.98
N LYS A 8 19.84 -18.84 -19.78
CA LYS A 8 20.72 -18.07 -18.88
C LYS A 8 20.01 -17.14 -17.89
N PHE A 9 18.87 -17.56 -17.34
CA PHE A 9 18.21 -16.81 -16.25
C PHE A 9 18.45 -17.39 -14.84
N LEU A 10 19.38 -18.34 -14.68
CA LEU A 10 19.85 -18.78 -13.37
C LEU A 10 21.34 -18.51 -13.20
N ILE A 11 21.67 -17.90 -12.05
CA ILE A 11 22.99 -17.71 -11.43
C ILE A 11 23.81 -16.51 -11.96
N ALA A 12 23.79 -15.42 -11.19
CA ALA A 12 24.96 -14.57 -10.98
C ALA A 12 24.82 -13.78 -9.67
N ALA A 13 25.27 -14.39 -8.58
CA ALA A 13 25.69 -13.73 -7.35
C ALA A 13 27.15 -14.10 -7.06
N CYS A 14 27.84 -13.22 -6.33
CA CYS A 14 29.24 -13.21 -5.87
C CYS A 14 30.20 -12.40 -6.76
N ALA A 15 31.14 -11.61 -6.25
CA ALA A 15 31.48 -11.14 -4.90
C ALA A 15 32.69 -10.19 -5.07
N ILE A 16 32.80 -9.06 -4.37
CA ILE A 16 34.11 -8.44 -4.03
C ILE A 16 34.05 -7.73 -2.64
N SER A 17 34.69 -8.39 -1.68
CA SER A 17 35.45 -7.96 -0.48
C SER A 17 35.06 -6.77 0.44
N LEU A 18 35.07 -7.09 1.75
CA LEU A 18 35.29 -6.23 2.93
C LEU A 18 36.72 -5.60 2.96
N PRO A 19 36.95 -4.60 3.83
CA PRO A 19 37.60 -4.93 5.10
C PRO A 19 36.96 -4.32 6.37
N CYS A 20 37.25 -5.03 7.47
CA CYS A 20 36.99 -4.78 8.88
C CYS A 20 37.13 -3.33 9.38
N PHE A 21 36.36 -2.99 10.42
CA PHE A 21 36.90 -2.49 11.69
C PHE A 21 36.04 -2.98 12.87
N ALA A 22 36.72 -3.50 13.90
CA ALA A 22 36.18 -3.87 15.18
C ALA A 22 36.36 -2.71 16.18
N ALA A 23 35.42 -2.54 17.11
CA ALA A 23 35.69 -2.01 18.43
C ALA A 23 34.64 -2.53 19.41
N ALA A 24 35.14 -3.06 20.53
CA ALA A 24 34.41 -3.76 21.57
C ALA A 24 33.98 -2.86 22.74
N GLN A 25 33.23 -3.49 23.66
CA GLN A 25 33.02 -3.17 25.09
C GLN A 25 31.88 -2.20 25.44
N ALA A 26 31.11 -2.36 26.53
CA ALA A 26 31.16 -3.31 27.64
C ALA A 26 29.76 -3.57 28.22
N ASP A 27 29.71 -4.71 28.93
CA ASP A 27 28.68 -5.19 29.84
C ASP A 27 28.39 -4.20 30.98
N MET A 28 27.11 -3.97 31.29
CA MET A 28 26.71 -3.52 32.63
C MET A 28 25.28 -3.99 32.93
N THR A 29 25.23 -4.96 33.83
CA THR A 29 24.03 -5.61 34.34
C THR A 29 23.34 -4.69 35.34
N THR A 30 22.16 -4.17 34.99
CA THR A 30 21.22 -3.61 35.98
C THR A 30 19.81 -4.04 35.60
N LYS A 31 19.17 -4.86 36.45
CA LYS A 31 17.74 -5.18 36.34
C LYS A 31 16.91 -3.97 36.81
N PRO A 32 15.95 -3.47 36.00
CA PRO A 32 14.85 -2.68 36.52
C PRO A 32 13.58 -3.53 36.65
N VAL A 33 12.89 -3.28 37.75
CA VAL A 33 11.61 -3.87 38.16
C VAL A 33 10.51 -3.59 37.12
N THR A 34 9.74 -4.62 36.78
CA THR A 34 8.63 -4.58 35.81
C THR A 34 7.38 -3.91 36.42
N PRO A 35 6.84 -2.82 35.84
CA PRO A 35 5.46 -2.40 36.06
C PRO A 35 4.52 -3.18 35.11
N PRO A 36 3.26 -3.41 35.50
CA PRO A 36 2.33 -4.23 34.71
C PRO A 36 1.82 -3.48 33.47
N GLY A 37 1.83 -4.17 32.32
CA GLY A 37 0.93 -3.88 31.20
C GLY A 37 1.33 -2.77 30.22
N VAL A 38 2.46 -2.91 29.54
CA VAL A 38 2.66 -2.25 28.24
C VAL A 38 2.35 -3.26 27.16
N ASN A 39 1.24 -3.06 26.43
CA ASN A 39 0.96 -3.79 25.20
C ASN A 39 2.22 -3.75 24.31
N LEU A 40 2.70 -4.91 23.87
CA LEU A 40 3.78 -4.96 22.87
C LEU A 40 3.38 -4.05 21.71
N ALA A 41 4.17 -3.02 21.46
CA ALA A 41 4.01 -2.17 20.29
C ALA A 41 4.02 -3.07 19.05
N ALA A 42 2.92 -3.08 18.30
CA ALA A 42 2.88 -3.73 17.02
C ALA A 42 3.90 -3.06 16.09
N GLY A 43 4.85 -3.83 15.56
CA GLY A 43 5.70 -3.37 14.45
C GLY A 43 7.20 -3.33 14.69
N ALA A 44 7.73 -4.06 15.69
CA ALA A 44 9.17 -4.32 15.74
C ALA A 44 9.54 -5.30 14.61
N ALA A 45 10.38 -4.85 13.68
CA ALA A 45 10.94 -5.72 12.65
C ALA A 45 12.02 -6.61 13.28
N ARG A 46 11.89 -7.93 13.13
CA ARG A 46 12.97 -8.89 13.37
C ARG A 46 13.66 -9.14 12.03
N GLN A 47 14.99 -9.13 12.03
CA GLN A 47 15.73 -9.60 10.86
C GLN A 47 15.84 -11.10 10.95
N GLU A 48 15.25 -11.80 10.01
CA GLU A 48 15.43 -13.24 9.84
C GLU A 48 16.32 -13.48 8.63
N THR A 49 17.15 -14.51 8.72
CA THR A 49 18.00 -14.94 7.60
C THR A 49 17.26 -16.06 6.89
N SER A 50 17.13 -15.95 5.57
CA SER A 50 16.62 -17.04 4.73
C SER A 50 17.42 -18.34 4.99
N PRO A 51 16.83 -19.55 4.85
CA PRO A 51 17.54 -20.82 4.98
C PRO A 51 18.86 -20.91 4.19
N ASP A 52 18.93 -20.12 3.10
CA ASP A 52 20.08 -20.10 2.17
C ASP A 52 21.10 -18.99 2.50
N GLY A 53 20.97 -18.30 3.64
CA GLY A 53 21.95 -17.35 4.20
C GLY A 53 22.12 -16.01 3.44
N ASN A 54 21.56 -15.88 2.24
CA ASN A 54 21.87 -14.78 1.32
C ASN A 54 20.86 -13.62 1.30
N GLN A 55 19.73 -13.73 2.00
CA GLN A 55 18.73 -12.66 2.10
C GLN A 55 18.30 -12.42 3.54
N LYS A 56 18.36 -11.15 3.97
CA LYS A 56 17.79 -10.67 5.23
C LYS A 56 16.34 -10.30 4.98
N MET A 57 15.42 -11.09 5.53
CA MET A 57 13.99 -10.81 5.48
C MET A 57 13.62 -9.99 6.72
N LEU A 58 12.96 -8.86 6.54
CA LEU A 58 12.36 -8.14 7.66
C LEU A 58 11.02 -8.81 7.96
N VAL A 59 10.93 -9.43 9.14
CA VAL A 59 9.69 -10.02 9.65
C VAL A 59 9.12 -9.04 10.67
N TRP A 60 8.06 -8.34 10.29
CA TRP A 60 7.34 -7.48 11.23
C TRP A 60 6.40 -8.32 12.09
N SER A 61 6.32 -8.00 13.37
CA SER A 61 5.22 -8.50 14.20
C SER A 61 3.90 -7.98 13.63
N VAL A 62 3.08 -8.90 13.13
CA VAL A 62 1.77 -8.61 12.54
C VAL A 62 0.80 -8.15 13.64
N ALA A 63 0.18 -6.99 13.46
CA ALA A 63 -0.75 -6.41 14.42
C ALA A 63 -2.00 -7.29 14.59
N LYS A 64 -2.73 -7.15 15.69
CA LYS A 64 -4.08 -7.72 15.79
C LYS A 64 -5.02 -6.91 14.88
N ILE A 65 -5.95 -7.59 14.21
CA ILE A 65 -7.02 -6.93 13.45
C ILE A 65 -7.90 -6.11 14.41
N GLN A 66 -8.13 -4.85 14.08
CA GLN A 66 -9.07 -3.96 14.75
C GLN A 66 -10.33 -3.83 13.91
N ASN A 67 -11.49 -4.08 14.53
CA ASN A 67 -12.79 -4.05 13.83
C ASN A 67 -13.60 -2.79 14.20
N GLU A 68 -13.08 -1.93 15.08
CA GLU A 68 -13.72 -0.69 15.46
C GLU A 68 -13.71 0.29 14.29
N SER A 69 -14.89 0.85 13.96
CA SER A 69 -15.01 1.92 12.98
C SER A 69 -14.10 3.09 13.32
N LEU A 70 -13.58 3.76 12.30
CA LEU A 70 -12.74 4.94 12.49
C LEU A 70 -13.56 6.08 13.11
N THR A 71 -12.94 6.78 14.05
CA THR A 71 -13.49 7.97 14.71
C THR A 71 -12.54 9.15 14.52
N ALA A 72 -13.00 10.38 14.74
CA ALA A 72 -12.15 11.57 14.64
C ALA A 72 -10.86 11.49 15.50
N GLN A 73 -10.86 10.71 16.59
CA GLN A 73 -9.67 10.51 17.42
C GLN A 73 -8.54 9.81 16.66
N ASP A 74 -8.87 8.86 15.78
CA ASP A 74 -7.91 8.07 14.98
C ASP A 74 -7.13 8.91 13.97
N PHE A 75 -7.60 10.13 13.70
CA PHE A 75 -7.00 11.12 12.79
C PHE A 75 -6.12 12.11 13.55
N SER A 76 -5.08 11.57 14.18
CA SER A 76 -4.04 12.34 14.88
C SER A 76 -2.67 11.67 14.74
N ILE A 77 -1.61 12.45 14.92
CA ILE A 77 -0.22 11.98 14.85
C ILE A 77 0.54 12.58 16.04
N GLY A 78 0.98 11.74 16.98
CA GLY A 78 1.69 12.21 18.18
C GLY A 78 0.85 13.17 19.03
N ASP A 79 -0.43 12.83 19.21
CA ASP A 79 -1.45 13.64 19.89
C ASP A 79 -1.83 14.97 19.23
N LEU A 80 -1.20 15.33 18.10
CA LEU A 80 -1.58 16.48 17.29
C LEU A 80 -2.80 16.19 16.43
N ARG A 81 -3.82 17.06 16.53
CA ARG A 81 -5.09 16.97 15.83
C ARG A 81 -5.33 18.18 14.94
N LEU A 82 -6.14 17.98 13.90
CA LEU A 82 -6.65 19.10 13.10
C LEU A 82 -7.42 20.07 14.00
N GLY A 83 -7.09 21.36 13.89
CA GLY A 83 -7.66 22.44 14.69
C GLY A 83 -6.87 22.78 15.95
N ASP A 84 -5.82 22.01 16.29
CA ASP A 84 -4.97 22.32 17.43
C ASP A 84 -4.27 23.68 17.27
N ASP A 85 -4.07 24.37 18.39
CA ASP A 85 -3.34 25.63 18.44
C ASP A 85 -1.85 25.43 18.06
N PRO A 86 -1.20 26.37 17.35
CA PRO A 86 0.23 26.29 17.05
C PRO A 86 1.14 26.09 18.29
N GLU A 87 0.72 26.48 19.50
CA GLU A 87 1.47 26.21 20.73
C GLU A 87 1.69 24.70 20.93
N ARG A 88 0.68 23.87 20.66
CA ARG A 88 0.79 22.40 20.75
C ARG A 88 1.82 21.80 19.80
N LEU A 89 1.99 22.37 18.61
CA LEU A 89 3.03 21.91 17.68
C LEU A 89 4.41 22.02 18.34
N THR A 90 4.63 23.12 19.06
CA THR A 90 5.90 23.41 19.71
C THR A 90 6.12 22.53 20.95
N GLU A 91 5.05 22.21 21.68
CA GLU A 91 5.07 21.25 22.80
C GLU A 91 5.48 19.84 22.33
N VAL A 92 4.94 19.38 21.20
CA VAL A 92 5.16 18.02 20.69
C VAL A 92 6.47 17.88 19.91
N LEU A 93 6.83 18.88 19.09
CA LEU A 93 7.96 18.81 18.15
C LEU A 93 9.18 19.62 18.58
N GLY A 94 9.06 20.43 19.64
CA GLY A 94 10.05 21.43 20.01
C GLY A 94 9.99 22.67 19.13
N ALA A 95 11.02 23.52 19.20
CA ALA A 95 11.06 24.77 18.43
C ALA A 95 11.17 24.51 16.91
N PRO A 96 10.38 25.21 16.07
CA PRO A 96 10.49 25.13 14.62
C PRO A 96 11.82 25.72 14.14
N LEU A 97 12.35 25.18 13.04
CA LEU A 97 13.54 25.72 12.37
C LEU A 97 13.21 27.04 11.66
N THR A 98 12.05 27.09 11.00
CA THR A 98 11.57 28.25 10.25
C THR A 98 10.06 28.36 10.38
N ILE A 99 9.56 29.60 10.50
CA ILE A 99 8.14 29.92 10.42
C ILE A 99 7.94 30.92 9.28
N MET A 100 7.21 30.51 8.25
CA MET A 100 6.77 31.39 7.17
C MET A 100 5.38 31.92 7.49
N ARG A 101 5.31 33.21 7.86
CA ARG A 101 4.03 33.84 8.22
C ARG A 101 3.31 34.38 6.99
N GLY A 102 2.05 34.02 6.84
CA GLY A 102 1.19 34.49 5.76
C GLY A 102 -0.03 35.21 6.29
N ASN A 103 -0.82 35.80 5.37
CA ASN A 103 -2.02 36.55 5.75
C ASN A 103 -3.17 35.69 6.30
N ARG A 104 -3.17 34.38 6.01
CA ARG A 104 -4.22 33.43 6.43
C ARG A 104 -3.66 32.07 6.83
N ILE A 105 -2.42 31.80 6.47
CA ILE A 105 -1.78 30.49 6.61
C ILE A 105 -0.35 30.74 7.03
N ASP A 106 0.04 30.12 8.15
CA ASP A 106 1.43 30.02 8.57
C ASP A 106 1.95 28.62 8.26
N ARG A 107 3.21 28.54 7.83
CA ARG A 107 3.91 27.27 7.62
C ARG A 107 5.07 27.13 8.57
N TYR A 108 5.09 26.02 9.29
CA TYR A 108 6.11 25.67 10.27
C TYR A 108 6.94 24.54 9.70
N HIS A 109 8.25 24.75 9.61
CA HIS A 109 9.20 23.73 9.18
C HIS A 109 10.00 23.25 10.38
N PHE A 110 9.97 21.94 10.62
CA PHE A 110 10.79 21.24 11.60
C PHE A 110 11.80 20.36 10.86
N LYS A 111 12.73 19.75 11.59
CA LYS A 111 13.76 18.89 10.98
C LYS A 111 13.18 17.71 10.18
N GLU A 112 12.08 17.13 10.66
CA GLU A 112 11.51 15.88 10.15
C GLU A 112 9.98 15.94 9.98
N ALA A 113 9.43 17.15 10.07
CA ALA A 113 7.99 17.40 9.97
C ALA A 113 7.70 18.79 9.41
N GLU A 114 6.52 18.95 8.83
CA GLU A 114 6.00 20.22 8.33
C GLU A 114 4.55 20.38 8.78
N ALA A 115 4.18 21.59 9.21
CA ALA A 115 2.82 21.90 9.62
C ALA A 115 2.32 23.17 8.94
N THR A 116 1.03 23.16 8.61
CA THR A 116 0.31 24.32 8.09
C THR A 116 -0.77 24.69 9.09
N VAL A 117 -0.78 25.94 9.53
CA VAL A 117 -1.74 26.47 10.50
C VAL A 117 -2.59 27.53 9.80
N GLN A 118 -3.90 27.33 9.85
CA GLN A 118 -4.86 28.29 9.33
C GLN A 118 -5.24 29.30 10.42
N GLN A 119 -4.94 30.57 10.16
CA GLN A 119 -5.28 31.66 11.06
C GLN A 119 -6.79 31.93 11.02
N SER A 120 -7.35 32.38 12.14
CA SER A 120 -8.73 32.84 12.20
C SER A 120 -8.94 33.98 11.21
N LEU A 121 -9.98 33.91 10.38
CA LEU A 121 -10.33 35.02 9.51
C LEU A 121 -10.73 36.24 10.36
N PRO A 122 -10.21 37.45 10.05
CA PRO A 122 -10.63 38.66 10.75
C PRO A 122 -12.12 38.99 10.52
N TYR A 123 -12.70 38.47 9.43
CA TYR A 123 -14.10 38.60 9.07
C TYR A 123 -14.86 37.32 9.44
N GLY A 124 -15.11 37.13 10.73
CA GLY A 124 -15.96 36.04 11.25
C GLY A 124 -17.42 36.22 10.83
N GLN A 125 -18.22 35.14 10.98
CA GLN A 125 -19.67 34.97 10.73
C GLN A 125 -20.54 36.22 10.53
N LYS A 126 -20.30 37.29 11.30
CA LYS A 126 -20.96 38.60 11.18
C LYS A 126 -20.97 39.15 9.75
N THR A 127 -19.87 39.09 9.00
CA THR A 127 -19.84 39.65 7.63
C THR A 127 -20.56 38.75 6.63
N ALA A 128 -20.43 37.42 6.77
CA ALA A 128 -21.12 36.43 5.92
C ALA A 128 -22.65 36.55 6.06
N ALA A 129 -23.13 36.71 7.30
CA ALA A 129 -24.53 37.01 7.60
C ALA A 129 -24.99 38.36 6.99
N THR A 130 -24.15 39.40 7.02
CA THR A 130 -24.47 40.71 6.43
C THR A 130 -24.56 40.68 4.90
N ILE A 131 -23.80 39.82 4.21
CA ILE A 131 -23.81 39.70 2.74
C ILE A 131 -24.66 38.51 2.23
N GLY A 132 -25.41 37.84 3.12
CA GLY A 132 -26.30 36.74 2.76
C GLY A 132 -25.58 35.48 2.26
N VAL A 133 -24.31 35.29 2.61
CA VAL A 133 -23.52 34.11 2.23
C VAL A 133 -23.40 33.19 3.44
N GLU A 134 -23.59 31.89 3.24
CA GLU A 134 -23.33 30.92 4.31
C GLU A 134 -21.86 31.02 4.74
N PRO A 135 -21.56 31.17 6.04
CA PRO A 135 -20.19 31.20 6.51
C PRO A 135 -19.52 29.87 6.17
N ILE A 136 -18.51 29.91 5.29
CA ILE A 136 -17.64 28.77 5.05
C ILE A 136 -16.94 28.50 6.39
N ARG A 137 -17.29 27.39 7.05
CA ARG A 137 -16.53 26.94 8.22
C ARG A 137 -15.11 26.64 7.75
N THR A 138 -14.18 27.49 8.18
CA THR A 138 -12.75 27.29 8.01
C THR A 138 -12.21 26.80 9.33
N LEU A 139 -11.53 25.66 9.31
CA LEU A 139 -10.86 25.14 10.49
C LEU A 139 -9.78 26.17 10.89
N THR A 140 -9.86 26.69 12.11
CA THR A 140 -8.81 27.53 12.70
C THR A 140 -7.84 26.63 13.47
N GLY A 141 -6.54 26.89 13.39
CA GLY A 141 -5.50 26.04 13.96
C GLY A 141 -4.85 25.13 12.93
N LEU A 142 -4.29 24.00 13.37
CA LEU A 142 -3.58 23.04 12.52
C LEU A 142 -4.49 22.53 11.39
N SER A 143 -4.12 22.80 10.14
CA SER A 143 -4.92 22.40 8.96
C SER A 143 -4.25 21.31 8.12
N ALA A 144 -2.93 21.18 8.21
CA ALA A 144 -2.20 20.04 7.68
C ALA A 144 -0.92 19.78 8.47
N PHE A 145 -0.54 18.51 8.59
CA PHE A 145 0.66 18.09 9.29
C PHE A 145 1.26 16.87 8.61
N THR A 146 2.53 16.94 8.25
CA THR A 146 3.27 15.85 7.60
C THR A 146 4.48 15.48 8.45
N VAL A 147 4.68 14.19 8.68
CA VAL A 147 5.87 13.64 9.34
C VAL A 147 6.57 12.66 8.42
N THR A 148 7.91 12.74 8.37
CA THR A 148 8.72 11.87 7.49
C THR A 148 9.70 11.00 8.23
N LYS A 149 10.20 11.43 9.40
CA LYS A 149 11.17 10.64 10.20
C LYS A 149 10.97 10.71 11.71
N THR A 150 10.14 11.62 12.21
CA THR A 150 9.87 11.75 13.65
C THR A 150 9.23 10.47 14.20
N LYS A 151 9.62 10.04 15.40
CA LYS A 151 9.05 8.90 16.13
C LYS A 151 7.67 9.19 16.73
N LEU A 152 6.78 9.79 15.94
CA LEU A 152 5.38 9.95 16.31
C LEU A 152 4.58 8.74 15.84
N MET A 153 3.53 8.42 16.58
CA MET A 153 2.61 7.33 16.27
C MET A 153 1.18 7.88 16.18
N THR A 154 0.35 7.21 15.40
CA THR A 154 -1.09 7.40 15.45
C THR A 154 -1.69 6.68 16.68
N PRO A 155 -2.92 7.00 17.08
CA PRO A 155 -3.59 6.32 18.20
C PRO A 155 -3.74 4.81 18.02
N ARG A 156 -3.83 4.35 16.76
CA ARG A 156 -3.86 2.91 16.42
C ARG A 156 -2.47 2.26 16.37
N GLY A 157 -1.44 2.96 16.82
CA GLY A 157 -0.09 2.43 16.98
C GLY A 157 0.68 2.30 15.66
N ILE A 158 0.38 3.14 14.66
CA ILE A 158 1.15 3.20 13.41
C ILE A 158 2.10 4.39 13.44
N GLY A 159 3.38 4.13 13.20
CA GLY A 159 4.41 5.13 12.99
C GLY A 159 5.24 4.83 11.75
N ILE A 160 6.17 5.73 11.46
CA ILE A 160 7.15 5.55 10.38
C ILE A 160 7.98 4.28 10.64
N GLY A 161 8.18 3.48 9.58
CA GLY A 161 8.89 2.20 9.61
C GLY A 161 8.00 0.99 9.93
N ASN A 162 6.77 1.18 10.39
CA ASN A 162 5.83 0.07 10.55
C ASN A 162 5.43 -0.51 9.18
N SER A 163 5.09 -1.79 9.18
CA SER A 163 4.64 -2.49 7.98
C SER A 163 3.35 -1.88 7.46
N ARG A 164 3.23 -1.82 6.14
CA ARG A 164 1.99 -1.54 5.40
C ARG A 164 0.83 -2.43 5.87
N GLU A 165 1.08 -3.73 6.06
CA GLU A 165 0.04 -4.68 6.51
C GLU A 165 -0.59 -4.24 7.84
N ASN A 166 0.23 -3.81 8.80
CA ASN A 166 -0.28 -3.28 10.08
C ASN A 166 -1.20 -2.06 9.89
N VAL A 167 -0.93 -1.19 8.91
CA VAL A 167 -1.83 -0.07 8.59
C VAL A 167 -3.21 -0.59 8.23
N ILE A 168 -3.28 -1.57 7.32
CA ILE A 168 -4.53 -2.18 6.86
C ILE A 168 -5.24 -2.92 7.99
N ARG A 169 -4.51 -3.63 8.85
CA ARG A 169 -5.10 -4.41 9.93
C ARG A 169 -5.70 -3.56 11.04
N VAL A 170 -5.18 -2.35 11.27
CA VAL A 170 -5.69 -1.48 12.32
C VAL A 170 -6.62 -0.38 11.81
N TYR A 171 -6.49 0.08 10.56
CA TYR A 171 -7.39 1.08 9.96
C TYR A 171 -8.45 0.51 9.01
N GLY A 172 -8.32 -0.76 8.61
CA GLY A 172 -9.23 -1.40 7.66
C GLY A 172 -8.95 -1.03 6.21
N THR A 173 -10.00 -1.01 5.38
CA THR A 173 -9.89 -0.68 3.95
C THR A 173 -9.67 0.83 3.75
N PRO A 174 -8.60 1.26 3.05
CA PRO A 174 -8.40 2.66 2.70
C PRO A 174 -9.56 3.18 1.84
N SER A 175 -9.92 4.45 1.99
CA SER A 175 -10.87 5.14 1.11
C SER A 175 -10.31 5.27 -0.32
N ARG A 176 -8.98 5.36 -0.46
CA ARG A 176 -8.30 5.37 -1.76
C ARG A 176 -6.87 4.87 -1.62
N VAL A 177 -6.42 4.11 -2.62
CA VAL A 177 -5.02 3.76 -2.85
C VAL A 177 -4.56 4.40 -4.15
N GLU A 178 -3.46 5.14 -4.09
CA GLU A 178 -2.82 5.77 -5.26
C GLU A 178 -1.37 5.30 -5.35
N TYR A 179 -0.91 4.98 -6.55
CA TYR A 179 0.49 4.63 -6.79
C TYR A 179 1.19 5.77 -7.54
N GLU A 180 2.33 6.23 -7.02
CA GLU A 180 3.22 7.18 -7.68
C GLU A 180 4.45 6.43 -8.23
N PRO A 181 4.48 6.16 -9.54
CA PRO A 181 5.52 5.33 -10.16
C PRO A 181 6.91 5.95 -10.06
N SER A 182 7.02 7.28 -10.13
CA SER A 182 8.32 7.97 -10.10
C SER A 182 9.09 7.76 -8.80
N THR A 183 8.35 7.62 -7.70
CA THR A 183 8.90 7.40 -6.35
C THR A 183 8.62 5.99 -5.82
N LYS A 184 8.00 5.13 -6.64
CA LYS A 184 7.51 3.79 -6.28
C LYS A 184 6.74 3.76 -4.96
N THR A 185 5.99 4.83 -4.70
CA THR A 185 5.31 5.03 -3.41
C THR A 185 3.81 4.86 -3.59
N SER A 186 3.22 4.02 -2.74
CA SER A 186 1.77 3.88 -2.63
C SER A 186 1.23 4.76 -1.49
N TYR A 187 0.19 5.54 -1.75
CA TYR A 187 -0.47 6.41 -0.78
C TYR A 187 -1.80 5.80 -0.36
N TYR A 188 -1.93 5.46 0.92
CA TYR A 188 -3.16 4.91 1.49
C TYR A 188 -3.88 6.02 2.23
N ARG A 189 -5.01 6.45 1.67
CA ARG A 189 -5.81 7.56 2.19
C ARG A 189 -7.02 7.02 2.93
N TYR A 190 -7.16 7.42 4.18
CA TYR A 190 -8.35 7.20 4.99
C TYR A 190 -9.08 8.53 5.12
N ARG A 191 -10.40 8.52 4.95
CA ARG A 191 -11.25 9.69 5.10
C ARG A 191 -12.37 9.43 6.07
N LEU A 192 -12.68 10.43 6.88
CA LEU A 192 -13.82 10.44 7.78
C LEU A 192 -14.50 11.81 7.72
N TYR A 193 -15.82 11.80 7.56
CA TYR A 193 -16.63 13.00 7.74
C TYR A 193 -17.33 12.93 9.09
N GLU A 194 -16.91 13.78 10.01
CA GLU A 194 -17.48 13.85 11.36
C GLU A 194 -17.48 15.31 11.83
N ASN A 195 -18.55 15.74 12.51
CA ASN A 195 -18.68 17.10 13.05
C ASN A 195 -18.46 18.22 12.00
N GLU A 196 -18.95 18.00 10.78
CA GLU A 196 -18.79 18.91 9.64
C GLU A 196 -17.34 19.08 9.14
N ILE A 197 -16.40 18.25 9.60
CA ILE A 197 -14.99 18.25 9.21
C ILE A 197 -14.70 16.99 8.40
N ASN A 198 -13.99 17.13 7.28
CA ASN A 198 -13.44 15.98 6.55
C ASN A 198 -11.98 15.80 6.98
N TYR A 199 -11.74 14.76 7.75
CA TYR A 199 -10.41 14.32 8.15
C TYR A 199 -9.84 13.44 7.04
N GLU A 200 -8.59 13.71 6.63
CA GLU A 200 -7.81 12.81 5.78
C GLU A 200 -6.51 12.45 6.50
N LEU A 201 -6.26 11.14 6.64
CA LEU A 201 -5.00 10.58 7.08
C LEU A 201 -4.41 9.77 5.94
N THR A 202 -3.21 10.14 5.51
CA THR A 202 -2.50 9.50 4.40
C THR A 202 -1.23 8.86 4.90
N PHE A 203 -1.03 7.59 4.57
CA PHE A 203 0.23 6.87 4.76
C PHE A 203 0.94 6.73 3.42
N ALA A 204 2.15 7.26 3.29
CA ALA A 204 3.00 6.98 2.15
C ALA A 204 3.81 5.71 2.42
N ILE A 205 3.71 4.73 1.54
CA ILE A 205 4.28 3.39 1.69
C ILE A 205 5.26 3.12 0.56
N HIS A 206 6.46 2.68 0.92
CA HIS A 206 7.49 2.23 -0.01
C HIS A 206 8.14 0.98 0.57
N GLU A 207 8.35 -0.06 -0.23
CA GLU A 207 8.93 -1.34 0.21
C GLU A 207 8.24 -1.90 1.47
N LEU A 208 6.91 -1.97 1.44
CA LEU A 208 6.06 -2.47 2.54
C LEU A 208 6.17 -1.70 3.87
N GLN A 209 6.77 -0.51 3.88
CA GLN A 209 6.91 0.29 5.10
C GLN A 209 6.29 1.66 4.95
N VAL A 210 5.71 2.16 6.04
CA VAL A 210 5.30 3.56 6.17
C VAL A 210 6.56 4.44 6.16
N LYS A 211 6.67 5.33 5.17
CA LYS A 211 7.77 6.31 5.05
C LYS A 211 7.36 7.71 5.48
N SER A 212 6.09 8.05 5.36
CA SER A 212 5.56 9.30 5.90
C SER A 212 4.09 9.13 6.26
N MET A 213 3.62 10.01 7.13
CA MET A 213 2.22 10.15 7.49
C MET A 213 1.82 11.60 7.34
N GLN A 214 0.63 11.83 6.81
CA GLN A 214 0.08 13.16 6.63
C GLN A 214 -1.35 13.22 7.14
N LEU A 215 -1.60 14.17 8.02
CA LEU A 215 -2.93 14.60 8.43
C LEU A 215 -3.30 15.86 7.65
N ALA A 216 -4.49 15.92 7.07
CA ALA A 216 -4.95 17.09 6.34
C ALA A 216 -6.46 17.30 6.48
N TYR A 217 -6.86 18.56 6.56
CA TYR A 217 -8.24 18.98 6.36
C TYR A 217 -8.55 19.05 4.85
N VAL A 218 -9.62 18.39 4.42
CA VAL A 218 -10.09 18.45 3.02
C VAL A 218 -11.39 19.25 2.94
N ALA A 219 -11.38 20.38 2.25
CA ALA A 219 -12.61 21.10 1.96
C ALA A 219 -13.41 20.33 0.88
N VAL A 220 -14.44 19.59 1.29
CA VAL A 220 -15.37 18.94 0.36
C VAL A 220 -16.63 19.81 0.22
N PRO A 221 -17.00 20.24 -1.00
CA PRO A 221 -18.27 20.94 -1.22
C PRO A 221 -19.45 20.09 -0.76
N LYS A 222 -20.45 20.70 -0.11
CA LYS A 222 -21.65 20.04 0.46
C LYS A 222 -22.42 19.13 -0.53
N GLU A 223 -22.24 19.31 -1.84
CA GLU A 223 -22.94 18.56 -2.89
C GLU A 223 -22.34 17.15 -3.17
N LYS A 224 -21.22 16.78 -2.55
CA LYS A 224 -20.54 15.48 -2.78
C LYS A 224 -20.45 14.61 -1.53
N HIS A 225 -21.45 14.68 -0.65
CA HIS A 225 -21.51 13.90 0.58
C HIS A 225 -22.01 12.46 0.39
N ASP A 226 -22.10 11.97 -0.85
CA ASP A 226 -22.25 10.54 -1.10
C ASP A 226 -20.87 9.86 -1.00
N LEU A 227 -20.37 9.77 0.23
CA LEU A 227 -19.17 8.99 0.58
C LEU A 227 -19.52 7.53 0.85
N SER A 228 -20.65 7.03 0.30
CA SER A 228 -20.88 5.60 0.17
C SER A 228 -19.86 5.06 -0.85
N PHE A 229 -18.64 4.80 -0.37
CA PHE A 229 -17.70 3.96 -1.09
C PHE A 229 -18.30 2.56 -1.07
N ILE A 230 -19.20 2.28 -2.01
CA ILE A 230 -19.59 0.91 -2.33
C ILE A 230 -18.28 0.24 -2.71
N VAL A 231 -17.82 -0.62 -1.82
CA VAL A 231 -16.67 -1.48 -2.00
C VAL A 231 -17.06 -2.51 -3.06
N ASN A 232 -17.13 -2.07 -4.31
CA ASN A 232 -17.08 -2.95 -5.45
C ASN A 232 -15.69 -3.59 -5.39
N THR A 233 -15.63 -4.92 -5.32
CA THR A 233 -14.48 -5.72 -5.79
C THR A 233 -13.78 -5.02 -6.94
N PRO A 234 -12.42 -5.00 -6.99
CA PRO A 234 -11.70 -4.21 -7.97
C PRO A 234 -12.23 -4.51 -9.36
N ALA A 235 -12.87 -3.50 -9.94
CA ALA A 235 -13.10 -3.49 -11.37
C ALA A 235 -11.76 -3.37 -12.11
N SER A 236 -10.69 -2.93 -11.42
CA SER A 236 -9.37 -2.68 -11.98
C SER A 236 -8.22 -2.98 -11.03
N LEU A 237 -7.03 -3.18 -11.59
CA LEU A 237 -5.76 -3.25 -10.87
C LEU A 237 -4.84 -2.18 -11.49
N LEU A 238 -4.37 -1.22 -10.69
CA LEU A 238 -3.65 -0.02 -11.17
C LEU A 238 -4.41 0.76 -12.26
N GLY A 239 -5.75 0.70 -12.26
CA GLY A 239 -6.60 1.33 -13.29
C GLY A 239 -6.85 0.47 -14.53
N PHE A 240 -6.17 -0.66 -14.69
CA PHE A 240 -6.38 -1.58 -15.81
C PHE A 240 -7.54 -2.55 -15.56
N VAL A 241 -8.40 -2.72 -16.56
CA VAL A 241 -9.61 -3.56 -16.47
C VAL A 241 -9.53 -4.67 -17.53
N PRO A 242 -9.59 -5.96 -17.15
CA PRO A 242 -9.68 -7.02 -18.16
C PRO A 242 -10.91 -6.87 -19.07
N GLY A 243 -10.71 -7.11 -20.36
CA GLY A 243 -11.69 -6.94 -21.43
C GLY A 243 -11.68 -5.56 -22.11
N THR A 244 -11.00 -4.56 -21.55
CA THR A 244 -10.80 -3.25 -22.20
C THR A 244 -9.56 -3.25 -23.07
N MET A 245 -9.46 -2.33 -24.03
CA MET A 245 -8.23 -2.14 -24.80
C MET A 245 -7.10 -1.67 -23.88
N TYR A 246 -5.91 -2.23 -24.08
CA TYR A 246 -4.71 -1.78 -23.40
C TYR A 246 -4.26 -0.44 -23.97
N GLN A 247 -3.97 0.47 -23.05
CA GLN A 247 -3.32 1.74 -23.33
C GLN A 247 -2.06 1.76 -22.49
N GLU A 248 -0.92 1.90 -23.15
CA GLU A 248 0.35 2.02 -22.45
C GLU A 248 0.32 3.26 -21.57
N PRO A 249 0.59 3.11 -20.26
CA PRO A 249 0.59 4.25 -19.36
C PRO A 249 1.75 5.19 -19.69
N SER A 250 1.49 6.49 -19.75
CA SER A 250 2.53 7.51 -20.00
C SER A 250 3.60 7.59 -18.91
N TRP A 251 3.36 6.95 -17.77
CA TRP A 251 4.20 6.99 -16.57
C TRP A 251 5.06 5.73 -16.39
N SER A 252 4.96 4.74 -17.28
CA SER A 252 5.78 3.53 -17.25
C SER A 252 6.19 3.12 -18.64
N GLU A 253 7.48 2.97 -18.85
CA GLU A 253 8.04 2.32 -20.03
C GLU A 253 8.10 0.81 -19.77
N TRP A 254 7.69 0.00 -20.75
CA TRP A 254 7.82 -1.45 -20.63
C TRP A 254 9.30 -1.87 -20.63
N GLU A 255 9.65 -2.78 -19.74
CA GLU A 255 10.99 -3.38 -19.65
C GLU A 255 11.13 -4.55 -20.63
N THR A 256 10.02 -5.26 -20.88
CA THR A 256 9.99 -6.45 -21.73
C THR A 256 8.64 -6.59 -22.41
N HIS A 257 8.67 -6.83 -23.72
CA HIS A 257 7.51 -7.17 -24.53
C HIS A 257 7.72 -8.54 -25.18
N LEU A 258 6.79 -9.46 -24.96
CA LEU A 258 6.84 -10.82 -25.48
C LEU A 258 5.56 -11.15 -26.23
N THR A 259 5.68 -11.76 -27.40
CA THR A 259 4.54 -12.27 -28.16
C THR A 259 4.60 -13.80 -28.17
N GLN A 260 3.54 -14.44 -27.69
CA GLN A 260 3.36 -15.89 -27.67
C GLN A 260 2.01 -16.25 -28.29
N GLY A 261 2.04 -16.69 -29.55
CA GLY A 261 0.82 -17.01 -30.30
C GLY A 261 -0.09 -15.79 -30.44
N GLU A 262 -1.31 -15.88 -29.89
CA GLU A 262 -2.30 -14.80 -29.89
C GLU A 262 -2.27 -13.93 -28.61
N THR A 263 -1.21 -14.06 -27.81
CA THR A 263 -1.04 -13.36 -26.55
C THR A 263 0.22 -12.51 -26.58
N GLU A 264 0.11 -11.26 -26.16
CA GLU A 264 1.24 -10.38 -25.88
C GLU A 264 1.33 -10.12 -24.38
N ILE A 265 2.55 -10.05 -23.87
CA ILE A 265 2.84 -9.82 -22.46
C ILE A 265 3.74 -8.59 -22.39
N TRP A 266 3.22 -7.56 -21.73
CA TRP A 266 3.87 -6.28 -21.50
C TRP A 266 4.28 -6.22 -20.03
N MET A 267 5.59 -6.27 -19.78
CA MET A 267 6.16 -6.23 -18.45
C MET A 267 6.62 -4.81 -18.14
N HIS A 268 6.06 -4.24 -17.08
CA HIS A 268 6.48 -2.97 -16.48
C HIS A 268 7.20 -3.26 -15.17
N GLY A 269 7.94 -2.31 -14.61
CA GLY A 269 8.77 -2.55 -13.43
C GLY A 269 8.03 -3.21 -12.26
N ASP A 270 6.83 -2.72 -11.92
CA ASP A 270 6.07 -3.19 -10.75
C ASP A 270 4.84 -4.05 -11.08
N PHE A 271 4.46 -4.15 -12.36
CA PHE A 271 3.27 -4.89 -12.80
C PHE A 271 3.45 -5.46 -14.22
N GLY A 272 2.58 -6.37 -14.63
CA GLY A 272 2.53 -6.88 -15.99
C GLY A 272 1.10 -6.91 -16.53
N VAL A 273 0.98 -6.80 -17.85
CA VAL A 273 -0.29 -6.85 -18.58
C VAL A 273 -0.21 -7.86 -19.71
N THR A 274 -1.15 -8.78 -19.74
CA THR A 274 -1.31 -9.76 -20.81
C THR A 274 -2.48 -9.33 -21.68
N VAL A 275 -2.28 -9.21 -23.00
CA VAL A 275 -3.31 -8.78 -23.96
C VAL A 275 -3.47 -9.78 -25.10
N GLU A 276 -4.62 -9.75 -25.75
CA GLU A 276 -4.84 -10.44 -27.02
C GLU A 276 -4.16 -9.69 -28.17
N SER A 277 -3.27 -10.33 -28.93
CA SER A 277 -2.48 -9.66 -29.98
C SER A 277 -3.34 -8.94 -31.03
N LYS A 278 -4.47 -9.55 -31.43
CA LYS A 278 -5.33 -9.02 -32.51
C LYS A 278 -6.18 -7.83 -32.08
N THR A 279 -6.72 -7.86 -30.87
CA THR A 279 -7.67 -6.83 -30.39
C THR A 279 -7.05 -5.86 -29.39
N GLN A 280 -5.85 -6.18 -28.91
CA GLN A 280 -5.17 -5.49 -27.81
C GLN A 280 -6.03 -5.41 -26.54
N LYS A 281 -7.01 -6.32 -26.38
CA LYS A 281 -7.83 -6.39 -25.16
C LYS A 281 -7.03 -7.05 -24.03
N ILE A 282 -7.08 -6.43 -22.87
CA ILE A 282 -6.45 -6.92 -21.64
C ILE A 282 -7.10 -8.25 -21.25
N LYS A 283 -6.31 -9.31 -21.18
CA LYS A 283 -6.71 -10.59 -20.58
C LYS A 283 -6.39 -10.63 -19.10
N ARG A 284 -5.19 -10.16 -18.71
CA ARG A 284 -4.70 -10.21 -17.32
C ARG A 284 -3.89 -8.98 -16.95
N VAL A 285 -3.92 -8.65 -15.68
CA VAL A 285 -3.07 -7.66 -15.02
C VAL A 285 -2.55 -8.31 -13.75
N PHE A 286 -1.27 -8.17 -13.45
CA PHE A 286 -0.69 -8.78 -12.25
C PHE A 286 0.37 -7.89 -11.62
N LEU A 287 0.49 -7.96 -10.30
CA LEU A 287 1.53 -7.24 -9.56
C LEU A 287 2.80 -8.08 -9.55
N ARG A 288 3.96 -7.44 -9.70
CA ARG A 288 5.27 -8.12 -9.75
C ARG A 288 6.09 -7.96 -8.48
N ASN A 289 5.79 -6.94 -7.67
CA ASN A 289 6.54 -6.65 -6.47
C ASN A 289 5.66 -6.04 -5.37
N THR A 290 6.33 -5.63 -4.30
CA THR A 290 5.73 -5.20 -3.05
C THR A 290 5.40 -3.70 -2.96
N ASN A 291 5.71 -2.91 -4.00
CA ASN A 291 5.50 -1.46 -4.00
C ASN A 291 4.08 -1.07 -4.44
N VAL A 292 3.42 -1.96 -5.15
CA VAL A 292 2.05 -1.80 -5.67
C VAL A 292 1.08 -2.66 -4.89
N ALA A 293 -0.18 -2.23 -4.85
CA ALA A 293 -1.24 -2.91 -4.12
C ALA A 293 -2.56 -2.88 -4.90
N THR A 294 -3.53 -3.66 -4.44
CA THR A 294 -4.91 -3.54 -4.88
C THR A 294 -5.51 -2.19 -4.47
N ASP A 295 -6.68 -1.88 -5.03
CA ASP A 295 -7.51 -0.74 -4.65
C ASP A 295 -7.87 -0.69 -3.16
N LYS A 296 -7.89 -1.86 -2.49
CA LYS A 296 -8.10 -1.99 -1.04
C LYS A 296 -6.81 -2.09 -0.22
N GLY A 297 -5.64 -1.93 -0.83
CA GLY A 297 -4.35 -1.88 -0.14
C GLY A 297 -3.73 -3.23 0.20
N ILE A 298 -4.21 -4.32 -0.41
CA ILE A 298 -3.56 -5.64 -0.31
C ILE A 298 -2.39 -5.72 -1.29
N ALA A 299 -1.24 -6.17 -0.82
CA ALA A 299 -0.02 -6.31 -1.62
C ALA A 299 0.61 -7.69 -1.44
N ILE A 300 1.55 -8.03 -2.33
CA ILE A 300 2.40 -9.22 -2.18
C ILE A 300 3.11 -9.16 -0.81
N GLY A 301 3.13 -10.30 -0.10
CA GLY A 301 3.65 -10.44 1.25
C GLY A 301 2.62 -10.30 2.38
N ASP A 302 1.38 -9.87 2.11
CA ASP A 302 0.31 -9.87 3.13
C ASP A 302 -0.09 -11.28 3.57
N SER A 303 -0.56 -11.40 4.82
CA SER A 303 -1.09 -12.67 5.33
C SER A 303 -2.51 -12.98 4.85
N LEU A 304 -2.87 -14.26 4.83
CA LEU A 304 -4.24 -14.71 4.51
C LEU A 304 -5.28 -14.02 5.40
N SER A 305 -4.98 -13.91 6.70
CA SER A 305 -5.88 -13.28 7.67
C SER A 305 -6.18 -11.81 7.34
N THR A 306 -5.21 -11.08 6.76
CA THR A 306 -5.42 -9.70 6.28
C THR A 306 -6.27 -9.68 5.01
N VAL A 307 -6.06 -10.61 4.09
CA VAL A 307 -6.89 -10.72 2.88
C VAL A 307 -8.35 -11.00 3.24
N ILE A 308 -8.61 -11.96 4.12
CA ILE A 308 -9.96 -12.31 4.58
C ILE A 308 -10.60 -11.12 5.31
N HIS A 309 -9.83 -10.37 6.11
CA HIS A 309 -10.35 -9.17 6.78
C HIS A 309 -10.86 -8.10 5.79
N ILE A 310 -10.18 -7.94 4.64
CA ILE A 310 -10.45 -6.85 3.68
C ILE A 310 -11.40 -7.26 2.55
N TYR A 311 -11.33 -8.50 2.10
CA TYR A 311 -12.14 -9.03 1.00
C TYR A 311 -13.23 -10.00 1.44
N GLY A 312 -13.23 -10.44 2.71
CA GLY A 312 -14.10 -11.51 3.19
C GLY A 312 -13.64 -12.88 2.74
N GLU A 313 -14.51 -13.87 2.94
CA GLU A 313 -14.26 -15.24 2.47
C GLU A 313 -14.16 -15.30 0.95
N PRO A 314 -13.19 -16.05 0.39
CA PRO A 314 -13.07 -16.23 -1.04
C PRO A 314 -14.27 -17.00 -1.59
N ASN A 315 -14.63 -16.73 -2.83
CA ASN A 315 -15.74 -17.42 -3.48
C ASN A 315 -15.35 -18.84 -3.93
N ALA A 316 -14.07 -19.10 -4.15
CA ALA A 316 -13.52 -20.44 -4.33
C ALA A 316 -12.04 -20.50 -3.92
N ILE A 317 -11.60 -21.71 -3.58
CA ILE A 317 -10.22 -22.02 -3.24
C ILE A 317 -9.74 -23.09 -4.20
N VAL A 318 -8.60 -22.86 -4.82
CA VAL A 318 -7.98 -23.76 -5.79
C VAL A 318 -6.56 -24.05 -5.34
N TYR A 319 -6.20 -25.32 -5.24
CA TYR A 319 -4.82 -25.71 -4.97
C TYR A 319 -3.99 -25.49 -6.23
N ALA A 320 -2.91 -24.72 -6.13
CA ALA A 320 -2.05 -24.39 -7.26
C ALA A 320 -0.72 -25.13 -7.12
N GLY A 321 -0.28 -25.82 -8.19
CA GLY A 321 0.99 -26.57 -8.18
C GLY A 321 0.94 -27.87 -7.38
N ASP A 322 2.02 -28.17 -6.65
CA ASP A 322 2.26 -29.40 -5.87
C ASP A 322 1.62 -29.40 -4.46
N GLN A 323 0.55 -28.61 -4.27
CA GLN A 323 -0.14 -28.37 -2.98
C GLN A 323 0.58 -27.43 -1.99
N GLN A 324 1.73 -26.84 -2.34
CA GLN A 324 2.38 -25.80 -1.49
C GLN A 324 1.81 -24.39 -1.70
N GLN A 325 0.98 -24.19 -2.74
CA GLN A 325 0.33 -22.91 -3.00
C GLN A 325 -1.18 -23.06 -3.10
N THR A 326 -1.88 -22.03 -2.63
CA THR A 326 -3.35 -21.96 -2.70
C THR A 326 -3.76 -20.66 -3.36
N ALA A 327 -4.58 -20.75 -4.40
CA ALA A 327 -5.20 -19.62 -5.07
C ALA A 327 -6.60 -19.36 -4.49
N LEU A 328 -6.80 -18.14 -3.98
CA LEU A 328 -8.07 -17.63 -3.49
C LEU A 328 -8.73 -16.82 -4.59
N LEU A 329 -9.95 -17.20 -4.99
CA LEU A 329 -10.66 -16.56 -6.09
C LEU A 329 -11.80 -15.70 -5.56
N TYR A 330 -11.78 -14.42 -5.94
CA TYR A 330 -12.83 -13.44 -5.68
C TYR A 330 -13.51 -13.02 -6.98
N TYR A 331 -14.84 -13.04 -6.99
CA TYR A 331 -15.67 -12.67 -8.14
C TYR A 331 -16.35 -11.33 -7.88
N PRO A 332 -16.30 -10.37 -8.82
CA PRO A 332 -17.18 -9.24 -8.77
C PRO A 332 -18.63 -9.70 -8.96
N GLN A 333 -19.58 -9.03 -8.31
CA GLN A 333 -21.00 -9.41 -8.35
C GLN A 333 -21.58 -9.49 -9.77
N ASN A 334 -20.94 -8.86 -10.76
CA ASN A 334 -21.32 -8.97 -12.16
C ASN A 334 -20.60 -10.15 -12.87
N LEU A 335 -21.14 -11.36 -12.69
CA LEU A 335 -20.66 -12.61 -13.31
C LEU A 335 -20.58 -12.57 -14.85
N ALA A 336 -21.30 -11.66 -15.52
CA ALA A 336 -21.35 -11.60 -16.99
C ALA A 336 -19.97 -11.29 -17.61
N LYS A 337 -19.10 -10.56 -16.90
CA LYS A 337 -17.77 -10.20 -17.41
C LYS A 337 -16.71 -11.27 -17.19
N ARG A 338 -16.98 -12.30 -16.36
CA ARG A 338 -16.04 -13.37 -15.97
C ARG A 338 -14.66 -12.81 -15.57
N ILE A 339 -14.65 -11.76 -14.74
CA ILE A 339 -13.41 -11.18 -14.18
C ILE A 339 -13.18 -11.81 -12.81
N TYR A 340 -11.93 -12.11 -12.49
CA TYR A 340 -11.52 -12.77 -11.27
C TYR A 340 -10.34 -12.02 -10.67
N LEU A 341 -10.44 -11.68 -9.38
CA LEU A 341 -9.28 -11.29 -8.58
C LEU A 341 -8.75 -12.56 -7.89
N VAL A 342 -7.49 -12.85 -8.10
CA VAL A 342 -6.82 -14.05 -7.61
C VAL A 342 -5.67 -13.65 -6.72
N PHE A 343 -5.68 -14.16 -5.50
CA PHE A 343 -4.55 -14.08 -4.57
C PHE A 343 -3.92 -15.46 -4.46
N VAL A 344 -2.62 -15.57 -4.71
CA VAL A 344 -1.87 -16.80 -4.49
C VAL A 344 -1.15 -16.70 -3.16
N LEU A 345 -1.35 -17.71 -2.31
CA LEU A 345 -0.76 -17.85 -0.99
C LEU A 345 0.28 -18.98 -0.98
N ASP A 346 1.44 -18.71 -0.40
CA ASP A 346 2.36 -19.75 0.08
C ASP A 346 1.82 -20.31 1.39
N THR A 347 1.39 -21.58 1.40
CA THR A 347 0.71 -22.17 2.56
C THR A 347 1.64 -22.42 3.73
N GLN A 348 2.95 -22.48 3.52
CA GLN A 348 3.92 -22.66 4.61
C GLN A 348 4.21 -21.34 5.31
N LYS A 349 4.27 -20.24 4.56
CA LYS A 349 4.60 -18.90 5.07
C LYS A 349 3.38 -18.10 5.48
N ASP A 350 2.19 -18.53 5.08
CA ASP A 350 0.94 -17.76 5.21
C ASP A 350 1.07 -16.35 4.61
N GLN A 351 1.68 -16.24 3.42
CA GLN A 351 1.96 -14.97 2.76
C GLN A 351 1.60 -15.00 1.28
N LEU A 352 1.10 -13.88 0.78
CA LEU A 352 0.79 -13.71 -0.63
C LEU A 352 2.06 -13.69 -1.48
N THR A 353 2.08 -14.49 -2.53
CA THR A 353 3.15 -14.51 -3.54
C THR A 353 2.75 -13.79 -4.82
N ASP A 354 1.47 -13.86 -5.20
CA ASP A 354 0.99 -13.30 -6.47
C ASP A 354 -0.40 -12.67 -6.32
N ILE A 355 -0.64 -11.59 -7.05
CA ILE A 355 -1.93 -10.90 -7.14
C ILE A 355 -2.26 -10.67 -8.62
N ILE A 356 -3.37 -11.23 -9.08
CA ILE A 356 -3.74 -11.27 -10.50
C ILE A 356 -5.20 -10.88 -10.68
N LEU A 357 -5.46 -9.93 -11.57
CA LEU A 357 -6.80 -9.62 -12.07
C LEU A 357 -6.92 -10.17 -13.50
N THR A 358 -7.81 -11.14 -13.71
CA THR A 358 -7.89 -11.89 -14.98
C THR A 358 -9.31 -12.00 -15.51
N GLN A 359 -9.45 -11.97 -16.83
CA GLN A 359 -10.66 -12.40 -17.53
C GLN A 359 -10.58 -13.90 -17.83
N GLY A 360 -11.56 -14.66 -17.34
CA GLY A 360 -11.58 -16.12 -17.43
C GLY A 360 -10.87 -16.79 -16.24
N ARG A 361 -11.28 -18.03 -15.96
CA ARG A 361 -10.73 -18.81 -14.84
C ARG A 361 -9.27 -19.17 -15.08
N ILE A 362 -8.48 -19.17 -14.02
CA ILE A 362 -7.16 -19.80 -13.99
C ILE A 362 -7.38 -21.31 -13.80
N SER A 363 -6.67 -22.13 -14.58
CA SER A 363 -6.73 -23.59 -14.45
C SER A 363 -6.19 -24.02 -13.09
N GLU A 364 -6.80 -25.04 -12.48
CA GLU A 364 -6.33 -25.62 -11.22
C GLU A 364 -4.92 -26.23 -11.37
N ALA A 365 -4.58 -26.68 -12.57
CA ALA A 365 -3.26 -27.23 -12.89
C ALA A 365 -2.25 -26.18 -13.39
N ALA A 366 -2.56 -24.87 -13.33
CA ALA A 366 -1.69 -23.85 -13.90
C ALA A 366 -0.35 -23.74 -13.16
N THR A 367 0.76 -23.90 -13.90
CA THR A 367 2.10 -23.55 -13.38
C THR A 367 2.17 -22.05 -13.04
N PRO A 368 3.12 -21.61 -12.20
CA PRO A 368 3.30 -20.18 -11.91
C PRO A 368 3.34 -19.32 -13.19
N GLU A 369 4.05 -19.77 -14.23
CA GLU A 369 4.17 -19.07 -15.51
C GLU A 369 2.82 -19.03 -16.27
N GLU A 370 2.06 -20.12 -16.25
CA GLU A 370 0.76 -20.19 -16.91
C GLU A 370 -0.28 -19.24 -16.30
N ARG A 371 -0.17 -18.94 -14.99
CA ARG A 371 -1.02 -17.92 -14.32
C ARG A 371 -0.82 -16.53 -14.91
N TYR A 372 0.40 -16.23 -15.32
CA TYR A 372 0.78 -14.98 -16.00
C TYR A 372 0.47 -14.97 -17.50
N GLY A 373 -0.06 -16.08 -18.03
CA GLY A 373 -0.41 -16.24 -19.43
C GLY A 373 0.75 -16.68 -20.33
N PHE A 374 1.88 -17.10 -19.76
CA PHE A 374 2.92 -17.77 -20.53
C PHE A 374 2.44 -19.17 -20.92
N THR A 375 2.64 -19.55 -22.18
CA THR A 375 2.39 -20.92 -22.65
C THR A 375 3.72 -21.61 -22.88
N ARG A 376 3.91 -22.82 -22.35
CA ARG A 376 5.03 -23.66 -22.77
C ARG A 376 4.84 -23.98 -24.25
N THR A 377 5.78 -23.54 -25.09
CA THR A 377 5.87 -24.08 -26.44
C THR A 377 6.10 -25.58 -26.35
N SER A 378 5.41 -26.33 -27.20
CA SER A 378 5.42 -27.79 -27.31
C SER A 378 6.75 -28.37 -27.82
N GLN A 379 7.89 -27.81 -27.40
CA GLN A 379 9.23 -28.22 -27.82
C GLN A 379 9.99 -29.08 -26.80
N ASP A 380 9.47 -29.25 -25.58
CA ASP A 380 10.05 -30.17 -24.57
C ASP A 380 9.33 -31.55 -24.52
N LYS A 381 8.60 -31.92 -25.58
CA LYS A 381 7.99 -33.26 -25.73
C LYS A 381 8.71 -34.17 -26.73
N SER A 382 9.91 -33.82 -27.17
CA SER A 382 10.79 -34.74 -27.90
C SER A 382 12.06 -34.98 -27.08
N ASP A 383 11.97 -35.91 -26.14
CA ASP A 383 13.05 -36.86 -25.80
C ASP A 383 12.52 -37.83 -24.73
N ALA A 384 11.55 -38.66 -25.15
CA ALA A 384 11.21 -39.91 -24.50
C ALA A 384 10.58 -40.87 -25.52
N GLN A 385 11.35 -41.18 -26.57
CA GLN A 385 11.22 -42.42 -27.34
C GLN A 385 12.64 -42.84 -27.75
N VAL A 386 13.27 -43.72 -26.97
CA VAL A 386 13.51 -45.15 -27.27
C VAL A 386 13.82 -45.85 -25.96
#